data_AF-A0A0K1QJZ7-F1
#
_entry.id   AF-A0A0K1QJZ7-F1
#
_cell.length_a   1.000
_cell.length_b   1.000
_cell.length_c   1.000
_cell.angle_alpha   90.00
_cell.angle_beta   90.00
_cell.angle_gamma   90.00
#
_symmetry.space_group_name_H-M   'P 1'
#
loop_
_entity.id
_entity.type
_entity.pdbx_description
1 polymer ?
#
loop_
_entity_poly.entity_id
_entity_poly.type
_entity_poly.pdbx_seq_one_letter_code
_entity_poly.pdbx_strand_id
1 'polypeptide(L)'
;MNRLKGVLPAVVMLATVQAEAANDTLHHLPLFEFANGCVVKAFELNYGAHERQLQELHVECLTDPAYRDWRSSLQRVGILDQLKSPKAALVLAVNTGPGRVTQEGVKTVGNLKRYTATVRTPVAIVFNGNVDRAPKGYVETDVIRVQQKNRISGYAIHAIRLSIKN
;
A
#
# COMPACT_ATOMS: atom_id res chain seq x y z
N MET A 1 61.48 -13.55 48.73
CA MET A 1 60.25 -14.24 49.17
C MET A 1 59.09 -13.82 48.27
N ASN A 2 58.46 -14.82 47.63
CA ASN A 2 57.09 -14.91 47.11
C ASN A 2 56.38 -13.78 46.33
N ARG A 3 56.20 -14.07 45.03
CA ARG A 3 55.00 -14.01 44.15
C ARG A 3 53.74 -13.24 44.62
N LEU A 4 53.24 -12.38 43.71
CA LEU A 4 51.83 -12.17 43.36
C LEU A 4 51.80 -11.78 41.86
N LYS A 5 51.65 -12.72 40.92
CA LYS A 5 50.39 -13.10 40.24
C LYS A 5 49.37 -11.95 40.12
N GLY A 6 49.26 -11.38 38.92
CA GLY A 6 48.16 -10.51 38.50
C GLY A 6 48.15 -10.39 36.97
N VAL A 7 47.18 -11.05 36.35
CA VAL A 7 46.99 -11.21 34.91
C VAL A 7 46.34 -9.94 34.33
N LEU A 8 46.91 -9.36 33.28
CA LEU A 8 46.17 -8.54 32.30
C LEU A 8 45.72 -9.51 31.19
N PRO A 9 44.46 -9.44 30.73
CA PRO A 9 44.27 -8.67 29.51
C PRO A 9 42.89 -8.03 29.29
N ALA A 10 42.89 -7.03 28.41
CA ALA A 10 41.83 -6.72 27.44
C ALA A 10 40.43 -6.41 27.99
N VAL A 11 40.18 -5.12 28.24
CA VAL A 11 38.83 -4.56 28.07
C VAL A 11 38.54 -4.60 26.56
N VAL A 12 37.97 -5.71 26.13
CA VAL A 12 37.45 -5.92 24.78
C VAL A 12 36.30 -4.95 24.57
N MET A 13 36.46 -4.09 23.56
CA MET A 13 35.37 -3.35 22.94
C MET A 13 34.25 -4.32 22.56
N LEU A 14 33.09 -4.21 23.20
CA LEU A 14 31.83 -4.76 22.68
C LEU A 14 30.70 -3.80 23.05
N ALA A 15 30.68 -2.66 22.36
CA ALA A 15 29.56 -1.73 22.36
C ALA A 15 29.18 -1.41 20.91
N THR A 16 29.01 -2.42 20.07
CA THR A 16 28.48 -2.26 18.70
C THR A 16 27.69 -3.48 18.24
N VAL A 17 26.64 -3.89 18.96
CA VAL A 17 25.52 -4.66 18.35
C VAL A 17 24.28 -4.32 19.16
N GLN A 18 23.58 -3.26 18.80
CA GLN A 18 22.15 -3.05 19.08
C GLN A 18 21.69 -1.76 18.38
N ALA A 19 21.65 -1.78 17.06
CA ALA A 19 21.02 -0.70 16.28
C ALA A 19 20.36 -1.17 14.96
N GLU A 20 20.56 -2.42 14.51
CA GLU A 20 20.06 -2.85 13.20
C GLU A 20 18.61 -3.33 13.16
N ALA A 21 17.92 -3.43 14.30
CA ALA A 21 16.51 -3.84 14.33
C ALA A 21 15.51 -2.66 14.35
N ALA A 22 15.98 -1.43 14.57
CA ALA A 22 15.12 -0.24 14.63
C ALA A 22 14.97 0.48 13.27
N ASN A 23 15.71 0.08 12.23
CA ASN A 23 15.90 0.92 11.04
C ASN A 23 15.20 0.44 9.76
N ASP A 24 14.72 -0.81 9.69
CA ASP A 24 14.12 -1.32 8.43
C ASP A 24 12.68 -0.79 8.22
N THR A 25 11.93 -0.55 9.30
CA THR A 25 10.56 -0.02 9.22
C THR A 25 10.49 1.45 8.81
N LEU A 26 11.49 2.27 9.16
CA LEU A 26 11.52 3.70 8.85
C LEU A 26 11.61 3.97 7.34
N HIS A 27 12.35 3.12 6.61
CA HIS A 27 12.48 3.24 5.16
C HIS A 27 11.17 2.98 4.40
N HIS A 28 10.25 2.21 5.00
CA HIS A 28 8.96 1.88 4.42
C HIS A 28 7.84 2.83 4.82
N LEU A 29 8.01 3.73 5.80
CA LEU A 29 6.94 4.63 6.24
C LEU A 29 6.33 5.44 5.08
N PRO A 30 7.12 6.11 4.21
CA PRO A 30 6.54 6.85 3.08
C PRO A 30 5.83 5.95 2.07
N LEU A 31 6.29 4.70 1.95
CA LEU A 31 5.71 3.71 1.06
C LEU A 31 4.37 3.17 1.59
N PHE A 32 4.27 2.94 2.90
CA PHE A 32 3.02 2.54 3.56
C PHE A 32 2.00 3.67 3.55
N GLU A 33 2.40 4.90 3.83
CA GLU A 33 1.51 6.07 3.76
C GLU A 33 0.96 6.25 2.34
N PHE A 34 1.84 6.19 1.33
CA PHE A 34 1.43 6.26 -0.07
C PHE A 34 0.47 5.12 -0.44
N ALA A 35 0.84 3.86 -0.14
CA ALA A 35 0.03 2.70 -0.47
C ALA A 35 -1.34 2.76 0.22
N ASN A 36 -1.38 3.11 1.50
CA ASN A 36 -2.62 3.22 2.28
C ASN A 36 -3.52 4.33 1.75
N GLY A 37 -2.97 5.53 1.50
CA GLY A 37 -3.74 6.64 0.94
C GLY A 37 -4.34 6.31 -0.43
N CYS A 38 -3.61 5.57 -1.26
CA CYS A 38 -4.12 5.11 -2.55
C CYS A 38 -5.15 3.99 -2.44
N VAL A 39 -5.04 3.08 -1.46
CA VAL A 39 -6.10 2.12 -1.15
C VAL A 39 -7.36 2.85 -0.72
N VAL A 40 -7.26 3.83 0.19
CA VAL A 40 -8.40 4.64 0.61
C VAL A 40 -9.09 5.30 -0.59
N LYS A 41 -8.33 6.04 -1.41
CA LYS A 41 -8.85 6.67 -2.65
C LYS A 41 -9.49 5.67 -3.62
N ALA A 42 -8.99 4.43 -3.68
CA ALA A 42 -9.53 3.41 -4.58
C ALA A 42 -10.94 2.94 -4.19
N PHE A 43 -11.31 3.08 -2.92
CA PHE A 43 -12.60 2.68 -2.37
C PHE A 43 -13.47 3.86 -1.90
N GLU A 44 -12.96 5.07 -1.78
CA GLU A 44 -13.76 6.28 -1.51
C GLU A 44 -14.48 6.76 -2.78
N LEU A 45 -15.53 6.03 -3.18
CA LEU A 45 -16.32 6.33 -4.37
C LEU A 45 -17.77 6.62 -3.99
N ASN A 46 -18.38 7.63 -4.57
CA ASN A 46 -19.80 7.89 -4.36
C ASN A 46 -20.55 8.17 -5.67
N TYR A 47 -21.85 7.92 -5.68
CA TYR A 47 -22.67 8.01 -6.88
C TYR A 47 -22.57 9.37 -7.60
N GLY A 48 -22.44 10.47 -6.85
CA GLY A 48 -22.41 11.84 -7.40
C GLY A 48 -21.04 12.29 -7.92
N ALA A 49 -19.94 11.68 -7.48
CA ALA A 49 -18.59 12.14 -7.78
C ALA A 49 -17.61 11.06 -8.28
N HIS A 50 -18.07 9.82 -8.47
CA HIS A 50 -17.20 8.67 -8.77
C HIS A 50 -16.26 8.89 -9.97
N GLU A 51 -16.70 9.55 -11.04
CA GLU A 51 -15.82 9.82 -12.20
C GLU A 51 -14.65 10.76 -11.83
N ARG A 52 -14.91 11.82 -11.05
CA ARG A 52 -13.85 12.69 -10.52
C ARG A 52 -12.92 11.93 -9.59
N GLN A 53 -13.46 11.12 -8.68
CA GLN A 53 -12.68 10.36 -7.70
C GLN A 53 -11.79 9.30 -8.37
N LEU A 54 -12.31 8.64 -9.41
CA LEU A 54 -11.53 7.70 -10.23
C LEU A 54 -10.42 8.42 -11.01
N GLN A 55 -10.67 9.64 -11.50
CA GLN A 55 -9.64 10.44 -12.16
C GLN A 55 -8.55 10.89 -11.20
N GLU A 56 -8.91 11.32 -9.98
CA GLU A 56 -7.96 11.68 -8.93
C GLU A 56 -7.09 10.49 -8.52
N LEU A 57 -7.72 9.31 -8.34
CA LEU A 57 -7.00 8.05 -8.12
C LEU A 57 -6.01 7.75 -9.26
N HIS A 58 -6.40 7.97 -10.51
CA HIS A 58 -5.51 7.73 -11.66
C HIS A 58 -4.28 8.64 -11.60
N VAL A 59 -4.51 9.95 -11.52
CA VAL A 59 -3.44 10.96 -11.59
C VAL A 59 -2.45 10.79 -10.43
N GLU A 60 -2.96 10.59 -9.21
CA GLU A 60 -2.14 10.59 -8.01
C GLU A 60 -1.52 9.22 -7.72
N CYS A 61 -2.28 8.13 -7.94
CA CYS A 61 -1.92 6.81 -7.41
C CYS A 61 -1.53 5.80 -8.47
N LEU A 62 -2.27 5.69 -9.56
CA LEU A 62 -2.16 4.53 -10.45
C LEU A 62 -1.39 4.81 -11.74
N THR A 63 -0.58 3.86 -12.20
CA THR A 63 -0.12 3.85 -13.60
C THR A 63 -1.31 3.65 -14.54
N ASP A 64 -1.21 4.09 -15.80
CA ASP A 64 -2.32 3.95 -16.77
C ASP A 64 -2.83 2.50 -16.93
N PRO A 65 -1.96 1.48 -17.03
CA PRO A 65 -2.42 0.09 -17.07
C PRO A 65 -3.17 -0.30 -15.79
N ALA A 66 -2.66 0.09 -14.62
CA ALA A 66 -3.28 -0.21 -13.33
C ALA A 66 -4.67 0.44 -13.20
N TYR A 67 -4.82 1.68 -13.67
CA TYR A 67 -6.10 2.38 -13.65
C TYR A 67 -7.13 1.69 -14.54
N ARG A 68 -6.75 1.33 -15.77
CA ARG A 68 -7.63 0.59 -16.68
C ARG A 68 -8.08 -0.74 -16.08
N ASP A 69 -7.14 -1.50 -15.52
CA ASP A 69 -7.42 -2.82 -14.95
C ASP A 69 -8.29 -2.72 -13.69
N TRP A 70 -8.05 -1.71 -12.84
CA TRP A 70 -8.87 -1.41 -11.67
C TRP A 70 -10.30 -1.02 -12.05
N ARG A 71 -10.46 -0.05 -12.97
CA ARG A 71 -11.77 0.38 -13.46
C ARG A 71 -12.54 -0.78 -14.12
N SER A 72 -11.84 -1.61 -14.91
CA SER A 72 -12.44 -2.81 -15.50
C SER A 72 -12.90 -3.80 -14.42
N SER A 73 -12.12 -3.96 -13.34
CA SER A 73 -12.50 -4.83 -12.22
C SER A 73 -13.77 -4.33 -11.51
N LEU A 74 -13.86 -3.03 -11.23
CA LEU A 74 -15.07 -2.41 -10.66
C LEU A 74 -16.29 -2.58 -11.57
N GLN A 75 -16.11 -2.49 -12.90
CA GLN A 75 -17.18 -2.75 -13.86
C GLN A 75 -17.62 -4.21 -13.83
N ARG A 76 -16.68 -5.17 -13.84
CA ARG A 76 -16.99 -6.61 -13.85
C ARG A 76 -17.78 -7.06 -12.62
N VAL A 77 -17.54 -6.45 -11.46
CA VAL A 77 -18.28 -6.75 -10.22
C VAL A 77 -19.53 -5.86 -10.03
N GLY A 78 -19.90 -5.05 -11.03
CA GLY A 78 -21.12 -4.23 -11.03
C GLY A 78 -21.07 -3.01 -10.10
N ILE A 79 -19.91 -2.66 -9.53
CA ILE A 79 -19.78 -1.48 -8.66
C ILE A 79 -19.97 -0.19 -9.46
N LEU A 80 -19.41 -0.09 -10.67
CA LEU A 80 -19.61 1.09 -11.50
C LEU A 80 -21.08 1.28 -11.91
N ASP A 81 -21.83 0.20 -12.14
CA ASP A 81 -23.25 0.30 -12.49
C ASP A 81 -24.08 0.80 -11.30
N GLN A 82 -23.74 0.36 -10.10
CA GLN A 82 -24.35 0.87 -8.86
C GLN A 82 -23.98 2.35 -8.60
N LEU A 83 -22.73 2.75 -8.84
CA LEU A 83 -22.30 4.15 -8.71
C LEU A 83 -22.99 5.07 -9.72
N LYS A 84 -23.27 4.60 -10.93
CA LYS A 84 -23.98 5.37 -11.96
C LYS A 84 -25.48 5.49 -11.70
N SER A 85 -26.05 4.63 -10.84
CA SER A 85 -27.48 4.59 -10.57
C SER A 85 -27.84 5.49 -9.38
N PRO A 86 -28.58 6.60 -9.59
CA PRO A 86 -29.06 7.43 -8.48
C PRO A 86 -29.98 6.67 -7.53
N LYS A 87 -30.64 5.61 -8.03
CA LYS A 87 -31.51 4.74 -7.21
C LYS A 87 -30.73 3.87 -6.24
N ALA A 88 -29.53 3.41 -6.63
CA ALA A 88 -28.67 2.65 -5.74
C ALA A 88 -27.95 3.58 -4.72
N ALA A 89 -27.72 4.84 -5.11
CA ALA A 89 -27.10 5.88 -4.29
C ALA A 89 -25.83 5.39 -3.57
N LEU A 90 -25.03 4.57 -4.27
CA LEU A 90 -23.92 3.86 -3.66
C LEU A 90 -22.85 4.84 -3.16
N VAL A 91 -22.44 4.63 -1.92
CA VAL A 91 -21.27 5.23 -1.28
C VAL A 91 -20.38 4.09 -0.81
N LEU A 92 -19.21 4.00 -1.41
CA LEU A 92 -18.15 3.08 -1.06
C LEU A 92 -17.15 3.83 -0.17
N ALA A 93 -16.72 3.16 0.90
CA ALA A 93 -15.62 3.58 1.74
C ALA A 93 -14.82 2.35 2.17
N VAL A 94 -13.68 2.56 2.82
CA VAL A 94 -12.86 1.48 3.33
C VAL A 94 -12.25 1.85 4.66
N ASN A 95 -12.28 0.91 5.61
CA ASN A 95 -11.45 0.98 6.80
C ASN A 95 -10.19 0.17 6.55
N THR A 96 -9.02 0.78 6.74
CA THR A 96 -7.74 0.11 6.51
C THR A 96 -7.04 -0.21 7.83
N GLY A 97 -6.33 -1.33 7.85
CA GLY A 97 -5.40 -1.69 8.92
C GLY A 97 -3.95 -1.36 8.55
N PRO A 98 -2.99 -1.62 9.46
CA PRO A 98 -1.58 -1.42 9.17
C PRO A 98 -1.14 -2.32 8.01
N GLY A 99 -0.61 -1.70 6.96
CA GLY A 99 -0.04 -2.40 5.81
C GLY A 99 1.28 -3.07 6.16
N ARG A 100 1.64 -4.09 5.38
CA ARG A 100 2.96 -4.73 5.46
C ARG A 100 3.51 -5.03 4.08
N VAL A 101 4.81 -4.90 3.92
CA VAL A 101 5.49 -5.37 2.72
C VAL A 101 5.53 -6.90 2.75
N THR A 102 5.11 -7.54 1.66
CA THR A 102 5.14 -9.01 1.52
C THR A 102 6.20 -9.47 0.52
N GLN A 103 6.64 -8.59 -0.37
CA GLN A 103 7.69 -8.87 -1.34
C GLN A 103 8.34 -7.57 -1.78
N GLU A 104 9.67 -7.58 -1.97
CA GLU A 104 10.39 -6.48 -2.60
C GLU A 104 11.40 -6.99 -3.61
N GLY A 105 11.74 -6.12 -4.56
CA GLY A 105 12.82 -6.37 -5.51
C GLY A 105 12.67 -5.56 -6.78
N VAL A 106 13.61 -5.75 -7.69
CA VAL A 106 13.57 -5.11 -9.01
C VAL A 106 12.77 -6.01 -9.96
N LYS A 107 11.61 -5.52 -10.40
CA LYS A 107 10.76 -6.21 -11.38
C LYS A 107 10.79 -5.47 -12.72
N THR A 108 10.54 -6.19 -13.81
CA THR A 108 10.29 -5.56 -15.12
C THR A 108 8.86 -5.01 -15.11
N VAL A 109 8.72 -3.71 -15.32
CA VAL A 109 7.43 -3.01 -15.41
C VAL A 109 7.40 -2.24 -16.73
N GLY A 110 6.61 -2.74 -17.69
CA GLY A 110 6.75 -2.33 -19.09
C GLY A 110 8.16 -2.66 -19.60
N ASN A 111 8.85 -1.67 -20.18
CA ASN A 111 10.21 -1.83 -20.71
C ASN A 111 11.32 -1.45 -19.71
N LEU A 112 10.99 -1.21 -18.44
CA LEU A 112 11.94 -0.69 -17.45
C LEU A 112 12.08 -1.64 -16.26
N LYS A 113 13.30 -1.73 -15.74
CA LYS A 113 13.56 -2.37 -14.44
C LYS A 113 13.29 -1.36 -13.33
N ARG A 114 12.36 -1.67 -12.44
CA ARG A 114 11.94 -0.77 -11.36
C ARG A 114 11.93 -1.51 -10.03
N TYR A 115 12.42 -0.83 -9.00
CA TYR A 115 12.12 -1.25 -7.63
C TYR A 115 10.62 -1.33 -7.44
N THR A 116 10.16 -2.47 -6.93
CA THR A 116 8.76 -2.78 -6.70
C THR A 116 8.62 -3.40 -5.31
N ALA A 117 7.72 -2.86 -4.50
CA ALA A 117 7.30 -3.46 -3.24
C ALA A 117 5.82 -3.83 -3.33
N THR A 118 5.49 -5.07 -2.95
CA THR A 118 4.12 -5.51 -2.81
C THR A 118 3.68 -5.23 -1.37
N VAL A 119 2.71 -4.34 -1.19
CA VAL A 119 2.14 -3.98 0.11
C VAL A 119 0.80 -4.67 0.27
N ARG A 120 0.64 -5.44 1.34
CA ARG A 120 -0.64 -6.03 1.73
C ARG A 120 -1.26 -5.18 2.83
N THR A 121 -2.40 -4.58 2.54
CA THR A 121 -3.18 -3.74 3.46
C THR A 121 -4.46 -4.48 3.85
N PRO A 122 -4.68 -4.78 5.14
CA PRO A 122 -5.96 -5.28 5.63
C PRO A 122 -7.06 -4.25 5.36
N VAL A 123 -8.22 -4.69 4.90
CA VAL A 123 -9.35 -3.80 4.59
C VAL A 123 -10.67 -4.34 5.10
N ALA A 124 -11.59 -3.44 5.44
CA ALA A 124 -13.01 -3.70 5.55
C ALA A 124 -13.75 -2.70 4.64
N ILE A 125 -14.43 -3.20 3.60
CA ILE A 125 -15.10 -2.37 2.61
C ILE A 125 -16.49 -2.02 3.13
N VAL A 126 -16.79 -0.73 3.24
CA VAL A 126 -18.05 -0.23 3.80
C VAL A 126 -18.93 0.26 2.67
N PHE A 127 -20.14 -0.29 2.59
CA PHE A 127 -21.16 0.10 1.62
C PHE A 127 -22.24 0.91 2.33
N ASN A 128 -22.50 2.13 1.87
CA ASN A 128 -23.52 3.05 2.39
C ASN A 128 -23.44 3.25 3.91
N GLY A 129 -22.24 3.27 4.47
CA GLY A 129 -22.02 3.41 5.92
C GLY A 129 -22.30 2.16 6.75
N ASN A 130 -22.67 1.03 6.15
CA ASN A 130 -22.92 -0.23 6.87
C ASN A 130 -21.60 -0.90 7.28
N VAL A 131 -21.14 -0.59 8.49
CA VAL A 131 -19.89 -1.13 9.05
C VAL A 131 -20.06 -2.57 9.57
N ASP A 132 -21.26 -2.94 10.02
CA ASP A 132 -21.51 -4.25 10.65
C ASP A 132 -21.36 -5.41 9.67
N ARG A 133 -21.68 -5.16 8.39
CA ARG A 133 -21.61 -6.15 7.31
C ARG A 133 -20.48 -5.87 6.32
N ALA A 134 -19.51 -5.04 6.69
CA ALA A 134 -18.39 -4.68 5.83
C ALA A 134 -17.56 -5.93 5.48
N PRO A 135 -17.46 -6.34 4.20
CA PRO A 135 -16.63 -7.47 3.81
C PRO A 135 -15.16 -7.20 4.15
N LYS A 136 -14.50 -8.18 4.77
CA LYS A 136 -13.14 -8.05 5.29
C LYS A 136 -12.16 -8.85 4.46
N GLY A 137 -10.94 -8.35 4.33
CA GLY A 137 -9.91 -9.02 3.57
C GLY A 137 -8.62 -8.22 3.48
N TYR A 138 -7.96 -8.33 2.35
CA TYR A 138 -6.72 -7.62 2.07
C TYR A 138 -6.73 -7.07 0.65
N VAL A 139 -6.11 -5.91 0.49
CA VAL A 139 -5.70 -5.36 -0.79
C VAL A 139 -4.20 -5.50 -0.91
N GLU A 140 -3.73 -6.09 -2.00
CA GLU A 140 -2.32 -6.10 -2.35
C GLU A 140 -2.06 -5.07 -3.46
N THR A 141 -1.09 -4.19 -3.22
CA THR A 141 -0.67 -3.18 -4.19
C THR A 141 0.78 -3.39 -4.56
N ASP A 142 1.07 -3.43 -5.85
CA ASP A 142 2.45 -3.39 -6.33
C ASP A 142 2.86 -1.93 -6.50
N VAL A 143 3.62 -1.41 -5.54
CA VAL A 143 4.14 -0.04 -5.52
C VAL A 143 5.48 0.00 -6.23
N ILE A 144 5.59 0.83 -7.27
CA ILE A 144 6.81 1.00 -8.05
C ILE A 144 7.42 2.38 -7.80
N ARG A 145 8.76 2.46 -7.86
CA ARG A 145 9.46 3.76 -7.90
C ARG A 145 9.25 4.44 -9.25
N VAL A 146 8.95 5.74 -9.23
CA VAL A 146 8.85 6.60 -10.41
C VAL A 146 9.67 7.88 -10.20
N GLN A 147 9.98 8.59 -11.28
CA GLN A 147 10.71 9.84 -11.20
C GLN A 147 9.83 10.91 -10.56
N GLN A 148 10.34 11.63 -9.56
CA GLN A 148 9.57 12.64 -8.83
C GLN A 148 9.05 13.78 -9.71
N LYS A 149 9.77 14.10 -10.79
CA LYS A 149 9.34 15.07 -11.81
C LYS A 149 8.01 14.68 -12.48
N ASN A 150 7.69 13.39 -12.52
CA ASN A 150 6.44 12.89 -13.08
C ASN A 150 5.36 12.74 -11.99
N ARG A 151 5.76 12.41 -10.76
CA ARG A 151 4.88 12.30 -9.58
C ARG A 151 5.61 12.67 -8.30
N ILE A 152 5.13 13.69 -7.60
CA ILE A 152 5.79 14.27 -6.42
C ILE A 152 6.13 13.21 -5.35
N SER A 153 5.25 12.22 -5.14
CA SER A 153 5.47 11.12 -4.19
C SER A 153 6.68 10.24 -4.52
N GLY A 154 7.13 10.20 -5.78
CA GLY A 154 8.15 9.26 -6.25
C GLY A 154 7.67 7.81 -6.34
N TYR A 155 6.36 7.57 -6.18
CA TYR A 155 5.74 6.25 -6.24
C TYR A 155 4.52 6.22 -7.17
N ALA A 156 4.20 5.04 -7.67
CA ALA A 156 2.95 4.74 -8.35
C ALA A 156 2.53 3.30 -8.06
N ILE A 157 1.24 3.00 -8.10
CA ILE A 157 0.72 1.64 -8.03
C ILE A 157 0.60 1.08 -9.45
N HIS A 158 1.21 -0.06 -9.67
CA HIS A 158 1.19 -0.78 -10.94
C HIS A 158 0.14 -1.89 -10.99
N ALA A 159 -0.28 -2.42 -9.84
CA ALA A 159 -1.35 -3.39 -9.75
C ALA A 159 -2.08 -3.27 -8.42
N ILE A 160 -3.39 -3.47 -8.44
CA ILE A 160 -4.23 -3.63 -7.25
C ILE A 160 -4.90 -5.00 -7.35
N ARG A 161 -4.78 -5.81 -6.29
CA ARG A 161 -5.40 -7.13 -6.19
C ARG A 161 -6.20 -7.20 -4.91
N LEU A 162 -7.46 -7.61 -5.01
CA LEU A 162 -8.38 -7.70 -3.89
C LEU A 162 -8.59 -9.15 -3.50
N SER A 163 -8.46 -9.45 -2.20
CA SER A 163 -8.80 -10.74 -1.62
C SER A 163 -9.74 -10.52 -0.45
N ILE A 164 -11.04 -10.64 -0.69
CA ILE A 164 -12.08 -10.55 0.35
C ILE A 164 -12.44 -11.96 0.81
N LYS A 165 -12.58 -12.13 2.13
CA LYS A 165 -13.16 -13.34 2.71
C LYS A 165 -14.68 -13.17 2.70
N ASN A 166 -15.37 -14.12 2.08
CA ASN A 166 -16.82 -14.26 2.17
C ASN A 166 -17.25 -14.74 3.55
#